data_AF-A0A961AM53-F1
#
_entry.id   AF-A0A961AM53-F1
#
_cell.length_a   1.000
_cell.length_b   1.000
_cell.length_c   1.000
_cell.angle_alpha   90.00
_cell.angle_beta   90.00
_cell.angle_gamma   90.00
#
_symmetry.space_group_name_H-M   'P 1'
#
loop_
_entity.id
_entity.type
_entity.pdbx_description
1 polymer ?
#
loop_
_entity_poly.entity_id
_entity_poly.type
_entity_poly.pdbx_seq_one_letter_code
_entity_poly.pdbx_strand_id
1 'polypeptide(L)' 'QLTITGAGKVGNDFTCSVMGYSGHSYQLQTNDSLTGTWTNLGAPVAGTGITIDWTVTNGGIGDRRFYRVVVTP' A
#
# COMPACT_ATOMS: atom_id res chain seq x y z
N GLN A 1 -0.20 9.65 14.12
CA GLN A 1 0.96 8.97 13.53
C GLN A 1 0.44 8.11 12.39
N LEU A 2 0.97 8.27 11.17
CA LEU A 2 0.63 7.43 10.02
C LEU A 2 1.39 6.11 10.16
N THR A 3 0.72 5.06 10.62
CA THR A 3 1.33 3.77 10.86
C THR A 3 0.64 2.73 9.99
N ILE A 4 1.42 2.02 9.16
CA ILE A 4 0.95 0.78 8.52
C ILE A 4 0.59 -0.17 9.65
N THR A 5 -0.67 -0.56 9.74
CA THR A 5 -1.21 -1.40 10.82
C THR A 5 -0.96 -2.88 10.58
N GLY A 6 -0.68 -3.28 9.33
CA GLY A 6 -0.25 -4.62 8.97
C GLY A 6 0.38 -4.66 7.59
N ALA A 7 1.41 -5.49 7.42
CA ALA A 7 1.95 -5.81 6.11
C ALA A 7 2.43 -7.27 6.11
N GLY A 8 2.04 -8.04 5.10
CA GLY A 8 2.34 -9.46 5.06
C GLY A 8 2.22 -10.07 3.67
N LYS A 9 2.96 -11.15 3.44
CA LYS A 9 2.83 -11.99 2.25
C LYS A 9 1.90 -13.17 2.58
N VAL A 10 0.83 -13.35 1.82
CA VAL A 10 -0.09 -14.49 1.97
C VAL A 10 -0.02 -15.31 0.68
N GLY A 11 0.69 -16.44 0.73
CA GLY A 11 1.02 -17.19 -0.48
C GLY A 11 1.90 -16.37 -1.43
N ASN A 12 1.39 -16.05 -2.62
CA ASN A 12 2.03 -15.17 -3.60
C ASN A 12 1.54 -13.72 -3.53
N ASP A 13 0.52 -13.45 -2.72
CA ASP A 13 -0.10 -12.13 -2.65
C ASP A 13 0.56 -11.29 -1.56
N PHE A 14 0.55 -9.99 -1.77
CA PHE A 14 0.96 -9.02 -0.75
C PHE A 14 -0.28 -8.35 -0.17
N THR A 15 -0.31 -8.23 1.15
CA THR A 15 -1.38 -7.58 1.91
C THR A 15 -0.80 -6.43 2.72
N CYS A 16 -1.52 -5.31 2.75
CA CYS A 16 -1.13 -4.12 3.50
C CYS A 16 -2.37 -3.44 4.06
N SER A 17 -2.28 -3.02 5.30
CA SER A 17 -3.35 -2.34 6.03
C SER A 17 -2.82 -1.04 6.63
N VAL A 18 -3.60 0.03 6.54
CA VAL A 18 -3.29 1.32 7.19
C VAL A 18 -4.55 1.92 7.78
N MET A 19 -4.39 2.72 8.83
CA MET A 19 -5.49 3.53 9.34
C MET A 19 -5.78 4.70 8.39
N GLY A 20 -6.99 4.74 7.82
CA GLY A 20 -7.47 5.85 6.99
C GLY A 20 -8.08 6.97 7.83
N TYR A 21 -7.47 8.15 7.82
CA TYR A 21 -7.95 9.34 8.53
C TYR A 21 -8.68 10.28 7.57
N SER A 22 -9.81 10.85 8.00
CA SER A 22 -10.57 11.81 7.20
C SER A 22 -9.79 13.08 6.91
N GLY A 23 -10.00 13.64 5.71
CA GLY A 23 -9.20 14.75 5.20
C GLY A 23 -7.83 14.32 4.68
N HIS A 24 -7.66 13.02 4.38
CA HIS A 24 -6.49 12.48 3.70
C HIS A 24 -6.89 11.47 2.63
N SER A 25 -6.05 11.36 1.60
CA SER A 25 -6.14 10.33 0.56
C SER A 25 -4.91 9.44 0.58
N TYR A 26 -5.11 8.14 0.37
CA TYR A 26 -4.10 7.10 0.53
C TYR A 26 -3.90 6.36 -0.79
N GLN A 27 -2.66 6.32 -1.27
CA GLN A 27 -2.30 5.63 -2.50
C GLN A 27 -1.24 4.58 -2.21
N LEU A 28 -1.57 3.31 -2.42
CA LEU A 28 -0.57 2.25 -2.42
C LEU A 28 0.26 2.35 -3.71
N GLN A 29 1.57 2.22 -3.56
CA GLN A 29 2.52 2.23 -4.67
C GLN A 29 3.51 1.07 -4.55
N THR A 30 4.01 0.62 -5.70
CA THR A 30 5.01 -0.45 -5.80
C THR A 30 6.23 -0.03 -6.61
N ASN A 31 7.37 -0.65 -6.32
CA ASN A 31 8.60 -0.53 -7.09
C ASN A 31 9.46 -1.80 -6.87
N ASP A 32 10.16 -2.28 -7.90
CA ASP A 32 10.93 -3.53 -7.85
C ASP A 32 12.42 -3.33 -7.45
N SER A 33 12.95 -2.11 -7.57
CA SER A 33 14.35 -1.78 -7.31
C SER A 33 14.58 -0.84 -6.12
N LEU A 34 13.51 -0.34 -5.47
CA LEU A 34 13.52 0.68 -4.40
C LEU A 34 14.03 2.06 -4.86
N THR A 35 14.71 2.10 -6.00
CA THR A 35 15.18 3.28 -6.71
C THR A 35 14.32 3.50 -7.95
N GLY A 36 14.04 4.77 -8.29
CA GLY A 36 13.29 5.15 -9.48
C GLY A 36 11.80 5.49 -9.23
N THR A 37 11.01 5.39 -10.30
CA THR A 37 9.59 5.78 -10.29
C THR A 37 8.74 4.74 -9.59
N TRP A 38 7.87 5.19 -8.70
CA TRP A 38 6.90 4.34 -8.01
C TRP A 38 5.60 4.30 -8.79
N THR A 39 5.05 3.10 -8.98
CA THR A 39 3.80 2.89 -9.73
C THR A 39 2.62 2.81 -8.78
N ASN A 40 1.56 3.56 -9.07
CA ASN A 40 0.30 3.49 -8.34
C ASN A 40 -0.38 2.13 -8.53
N LEU A 41 -0.77 1.49 -7.43
CA LEU A 41 -1.60 0.30 -7.43
C LEU A 41 -3.05 0.71 -7.16
N GLY A 42 -3.87 0.67 -8.21
CA GLY A 42 -5.27 1.11 -8.15
C GLY A 42 -5.43 2.62 -7.96
N ALA A 43 -6.65 3.04 -7.64
CA ALA A 43 -7.00 4.43 -7.38
C ALA A 43 -6.70 4.84 -5.92
N PRO A 44 -6.55 6.16 -5.63
CA PRO A 44 -6.42 6.65 -4.28
C PRO A 44 -7.69 6.36 -3.46
N VAL A 45 -7.51 5.99 -2.19
CA VAL A 45 -8.60 5.70 -1.26
C VAL A 45 -8.70 6.84 -0.25
N ALA A 46 -9.87 7.47 -0.15
CA ALA A 46 -10.12 8.49 0.87
C ALA A 46 -10.18 7.85 2.26
N GLY A 47 -9.52 8.47 3.24
CA GLY A 47 -9.62 8.05 4.63
C GLY A 47 -10.98 8.43 5.24
N THR A 48 -11.58 7.49 5.97
CA THR A 48 -12.94 7.65 6.54
C THR A 48 -13.00 7.30 8.03
N GLY A 49 -11.85 7.20 8.70
CA GLY A 49 -11.74 6.78 10.11
C GLY A 49 -11.70 5.26 10.30
N ILE A 50 -11.62 4.49 9.21
CA ILE A 50 -11.54 3.02 9.22
C ILE A 50 -10.26 2.53 8.56
N THR A 51 -9.92 1.26 8.80
CA THR A 51 -8.75 0.63 8.19
C THR A 51 -8.97 0.51 6.69
N ILE A 52 -7.95 0.85 5.92
CA ILE A 52 -7.89 0.61 4.49
C ILE A 52 -7.00 -0.61 4.29
N ASP A 53 -7.57 -1.62 3.66
CA ASP A 53 -6.90 -2.89 3.36
C ASP A 53 -6.67 -3.01 1.85
N TRP A 54 -5.43 -3.30 1.47
CA TRP A 54 -5.06 -3.62 0.11
C TRP A 54 -4.59 -5.06 0.01
N THR A 55 -5.03 -5.73 -1.06
CA THR A 55 -4.49 -7.01 -1.51
C THR A 55 -3.95 -6.83 -2.93
N VAL A 56 -2.67 -7.12 -3.10
CA VAL A 56 -1.98 -7.09 -4.39
C VAL A 56 -1.77 -8.53 -4.82
N THR A 57 -2.61 -8.99 -5.74
CA THR A 57 -2.49 -10.33 -6.32
C THR A 57 -1.13 -10.51 -6.97
N ASN A 58 -0.45 -11.61 -6.67
CA ASN A 58 0.91 -11.90 -7.11
C ASN A 58 1.95 -10.83 -6.70
N GLY A 59 1.62 -9.99 -5.70
CA GLY A 59 2.49 -8.93 -5.22
C GLY A 59 3.78 -9.41 -4.54
N GLY A 60 3.82 -10.68 -4.13
CA GLY A 60 5.00 -11.32 -3.54
C GLY A 60 5.74 -12.25 -4.50
N ILE A 61 5.49 -12.19 -5.81
CA ILE A 61 6.23 -12.95 -6.82
C ILE A 61 7.51 -12.21 -7.22
N GLY A 62 8.57 -12.98 -7.53
CA GLY A 62 9.87 -12.48 -7.95
C GLY A 62 10.87 -12.39 -6.79
N ASP A 63 12.08 -11.94 -7.09
CA ASP A 63 13.18 -11.90 -6.12
C ASP A 63 12.97 -10.84 -5.03
N ARG A 64 12.36 -9.70 -5.39
CA ARG A 64 12.02 -8.61 -4.48
C ARG A 64 10.97 -7.68 -5.10
N ARG A 65 10.15 -7.09 -4.23
CA ARG A 65 9.23 -6.00 -4.57
C ARG A 65 9.02 -5.13 -3.32
N PHE A 66 8.94 -3.83 -3.50
CA PHE A 66 8.83 -2.85 -2.43
C PHE A 66 7.52 -2.09 -2.53
N TYR A 67 6.94 -1.78 -1.37
CA TYR A 67 5.66 -1.12 -1.26
C TYR A 67 5.78 0.12 -0.37
N ARG A 68 5.03 1.16 -0.73
CA ARG A 68 4.83 2.33 0.13
C ARG A 68 3.40 2.83 0.00
N VAL A 69 2.94 3.49 1.05
CA VAL A 69 1.66 4.21 1.04
C VAL A 69 1.98 5.70 1.03
N VAL A 70 1.54 6.39 -0.03
CA VAL A 70 1.61 7.85 -0.11
C VAL A 70 0.32 8.42 0.45
N VAL A 71 0.44 9.44 1.29
CA VAL A 71 -0.71 10.11 1.91
C VAL A 71 -0.70 11.57 1.51
N THR A 72 -1.81 12.05 0.95
CA THR A 72 -2.03 13.46 0.65
C THR A 72 -3.12 14.01 1.57
N PRO A 73 -3.12 15.33 1.87
CA PRO A 73 -4.30 16.02 2.38
C PRO A 73 -5.49 15.91 1.40
#